data_AF-A0A430RJE1-F1
#
_entry.id   AF-A0A430RJE1-F1
#
_cell.length_a   1.000
_cell.length_b   1.000
_cell.length_c   1.000
_cell.angle_alpha   90.00
_cell.angle_beta   90.00
_cell.angle_gamma   90.00
#
_symmetry.space_group_name_H-M   'P 1'
#
loop_
_entity.id
_entity.type
_entity.pdbx_description
1 polymer ?
#
loop_
_entity_poly.entity_id
_entity_poly.type
_entity_poly.pdbx_seq_one_letter_code
_entity_poly.pdbx_strand_id
1 'polypeptide(L)' 'MWTKEELDRYHRQMILPQVGPEGQERLKRSSVVVVGA' A
#
# COMPACT_ATOMS: atom_id res chain seq x y z
N MET A 1 7.64 2.86 9.76
CA MET A 1 7.30 1.64 10.51
C MET A 1 5.80 1.42 10.34
N TRP A 2 5.36 0.20 10.07
CA TRP A 2 3.94 -0.14 9.88
C TRP A 2 3.23 -0.20 11.22
N THR A 3 2.00 0.32 11.30
CA THR A 3 1.14 0.02 12.46
C THR A 3 0.55 -1.39 12.34
N LYS A 4 0.02 -1.93 13.44
CA LYS A 4 -0.65 -3.24 13.43
C LYS A 4 -1.83 -3.24 12.47
N GLU A 5 -2.62 -2.18 12.47
CA GLU A 5 -3.78 -2.00 11.59
C GLU A 5 -3.38 -1.95 10.12
N GLU A 6 -2.25 -1.34 9.79
CA GLU A 6 -1.75 -1.31 8.41
C GLU A 6 -1.30 -2.68 7.93
N LEU A 7 -0.62 -3.45 8.78
CA LEU A 7 -0.24 -4.83 8.47
C LEU A 7 -1.49 -5.70 8.26
N ASP A 8 -2.47 -5.62 9.17
CA ASP A 8 -3.73 -6.36 9.03
C ASP A 8 -4.50 -5.94 7.77
N ARG A 9 -4.47 -4.66 7.38
CA ARG A 9 -5.13 -4.15 6.17
C ARG A 9 -4.44 -4.59 4.88
N TYR A 10 -3.11 -4.50 4.80
CA TYR A 10 -2.37 -4.63 3.55
C TYR A 10 -1.65 -5.97 3.36
N HIS A 11 -1.63 -6.87 4.34
CA HIS A 11 -0.90 -8.14 4.25
C HIS A 11 -1.20 -8.93 2.97
N ARG A 12 -2.46 -9.02 2.54
CA ARG A 12 -2.85 -9.76 1.32
C ARG A 12 -2.33 -9.12 0.03
N GLN A 13 -2.15 -7.81 0.02
CA GLN A 13 -1.62 -7.10 -1.14
C GLN A 13 -0.09 -7.21 -1.18
N MET A 14 0.57 -7.10 -0.02
CA MET A 14 2.02 -7.19 0.11
C MET A 14 2.59 -8.57 -0.26
N ILE A 15 1.81 -9.65 -0.11
CA ILE A 15 2.25 -11.00 -0.52
C ILE A 15 2.26 -11.20 -2.04
N LEU A 16 1.63 -10.31 -2.82
CA LEU A 16 1.63 -10.40 -4.27
C LEU A 16 3.04 -10.05 -4.80
N PRO A 17 3.69 -10.92 -5.59
CA PRO A 17 5.05 -10.68 -6.08
C PRO A 17 5.22 -9.35 -6.83
N GLN A 18 4.18 -8.90 -7.51
CA GLN A 18 4.17 -7.64 -8.26
C GLN A 18 4.03 -6.38 -7.39
N VAL A 19 3.64 -6.52 -6.12
CA VAL A 19 3.53 -5.39 -5.18
C VAL A 19 4.65 -5.45 -4.15
N GLY A 20 4.72 -6.53 -3.36
CA GLY A 20 5.68 -6.64 -2.27
C GLY A 20 5.47 -5.59 -1.15
N PRO A 21 6.24 -5.68 -0.06
CA PRO A 21 6.26 -4.64 0.96
C PRO A 21 6.79 -3.30 0.41
N GLU A 22 7.76 -3.32 -0.53
CA GLU A 22 8.30 -2.08 -1.12
C GLU A 22 7.27 -1.35 -1.98
N GLY A 23 6.49 -2.07 -2.79
CA GLY A 23 5.44 -1.45 -3.61
C GLY A 23 4.33 -0.86 -2.75
N GLN A 24 3.96 -1.54 -1.66
CA GLN A 24 2.97 -0.99 -0.73
C GLN A 24 3.48 0.28 -0.01
N GLU A 25 4.76 0.33 0.37
CA GLU A 25 5.35 1.56 0.95
C GLU A 25 5.37 2.71 -0.07
N ARG A 26 5.64 2.42 -1.35
CA ARG A 26 5.55 3.41 -2.44
C ARG A 26 4.12 3.94 -2.59
N LEU A 27 3.11 3.06 -2.57
CA LEU A 27 1.71 3.47 -2.63
C LEU A 27 1.32 4.34 -1.42
N LYS A 28 1.72 3.93 -0.21
CA LYS A 28 1.46 4.67 1.03
C LYS A 28 2.04 6.09 1.02
N ARG A 29 3.21 6.27 0.42
CA ARG A 29 3.89 7.59 0.27
C ARG A 29 3.40 8.40 -0.93
N SER A 30 2.65 7.78 -1.84
CA SER A 30 2.18 8.46 -3.05
C SER A 30 1.03 9.41 -2.74
N SER A 31 0.90 10.45 -3.54
CA SER A 31 -0.26 11.34 -3.55
C SER A 31 -0.80 11.38 -4.97
N VAL A 32 -2.11 11.21 -5.13
CA VAL A 32 -2.78 11.13 -6.43
C VAL A 32 -3.92 12.14 -6.45
N VAL A 33 -4.01 12.93 -7.52
CA VAL A 33 -5.16 13.80 -7.80
C VAL A 33 -6.18 13.03 -8.63
N VAL A 34 -7.45 13.17 -8.29
CA VAL A 34 -8.58 12.63 -9.06
C VAL A 34 -9.42 13.80 -9.53
N VAL A 35 -9.59 13.96 -10.84
CA VAL A 35 -10.34 15.06 -11.46
C VAL A 35 -11.54 14.49 -12.20
N GLY A 36 -12.74 14.74 -11.67
CA GLY A 36 -13.97 14.06 -12.10
C GLY A 36 -14.11 12.67 -11.48
N ALA A 37 -15.35 12.22 -11.28
CA ALA A 37 -15.71 10.92 -10.72
C ALA A 37 -16.52 10.10 -11.73
#